data_AF-A0A0F2PWR5-F1
#
_entry.id   AF-A0A0F2PWR5-F1
#
_cell.length_a   1.000
_cell.length_b   1.000
_cell.length_c   1.000
_cell.angle_alpha   90.00
_cell.angle_beta   90.00
_cell.angle_gamma   90.00
#
_symmetry.space_group_name_H-M   'P 1'
#
loop_
_entity.id
_entity.type
_entity.pdbx_description
1 polymer ?
#
loop_
_entity_poly.entity_id
_entity_poly.type
_entity_poly.pdbx_seq_one_letter_code
_entity_poly.pdbx_strand_id
1 'polypeptide(L)'
;MQYYLERNGLLKDDFIINSSLLRDYFYQTYEYFLRKGAFAVAFNGISKNGKLIISPSMSPSPEVYLAYHFRNSKLYPIEDHYKRLSREMIFGLIEVLHEHICYYDLEYDEFNKSEAQLEFRENINMFLRFFDKGYFISEKGYVLELPNDALVKLIQSDFSVFISDDIVLKIQTAIKMYFHFSSNKEEKRKAINILVDILEPLREDLKRILNEEWEINKTKHDKLIFDIVNEFNIRHFKEVKNYSEDIWFEWMFHYYLSVINTYYRLKVASDVIR
;
A
#
# COMPACT_ATOMS: atom_id res chain seq x y z
N MET A 1 -20.64 8.03 -1.67
CA MET A 1 -22.10 7.81 -1.52
C MET A 1 -22.37 6.35 -1.86
N GLN A 2 -22.94 5.53 -0.98
CA GLN A 2 -23.24 4.12 -1.28
C GLN A 2 -24.63 3.99 -1.89
N TYR A 3 -24.81 3.15 -2.92
CA TYR A 3 -26.09 2.96 -3.61
C TYR A 3 -27.01 1.97 -2.87
N TYR A 4 -28.31 1.96 -3.18
CA TYR A 4 -29.31 1.16 -2.45
C TYR A 4 -28.94 -0.33 -2.32
N LEU A 5 -28.39 -0.94 -3.37
CA LEU A 5 -27.96 -2.34 -3.32
C LEU A 5 -26.76 -2.57 -2.40
N GLU A 6 -25.79 -1.64 -2.39
CA GLU A 6 -24.62 -1.67 -1.51
C GLU A 6 -25.04 -1.52 -0.04
N ARG A 7 -25.92 -0.55 0.26
CA ARG A 7 -26.37 -0.27 1.63
C ARG A 7 -27.19 -1.40 2.25
N ASN A 8 -27.85 -2.20 1.42
CA ASN A 8 -28.70 -3.31 1.87
C ASN A 8 -28.02 -4.68 1.71
N GLY A 9 -26.74 -4.74 1.33
CA GLY A 9 -26.00 -5.99 1.18
C GLY A 9 -26.60 -6.93 0.13
N LEU A 10 -27.24 -6.37 -0.91
CA LEU A 10 -27.95 -7.13 -1.96
C LEU A 10 -27.06 -7.45 -3.16
N LEU A 11 -25.81 -6.96 -3.16
CA LEU A 11 -24.82 -7.30 -4.17
C LEU A 11 -24.22 -8.66 -3.86
N LYS A 12 -24.05 -9.49 -4.90
CA LYS A 12 -23.30 -10.74 -4.79
C LYS A 12 -21.81 -10.44 -4.90
N ASP A 13 -21.00 -11.07 -4.05
CA ASP A 13 -19.54 -10.92 -4.01
C ASP A 13 -18.81 -11.56 -5.22
N ASP A 14 -19.55 -12.04 -6.22
CA ASP A 14 -19.01 -12.79 -7.37
C ASP A 14 -18.46 -11.88 -8.50
N PHE A 15 -18.48 -10.55 -8.33
CA PHE A 15 -17.99 -9.64 -9.37
C PHE A 15 -16.47 -9.58 -9.38
N ILE A 16 -15.86 -10.32 -10.30
CA ILE A 16 -14.41 -10.35 -10.52
C ILE A 16 -14.08 -9.73 -11.88
N ILE A 17 -13.12 -8.81 -11.88
CA ILE A 17 -12.60 -8.14 -13.08
C ILE A 17 -11.43 -8.97 -13.65
N ASN A 18 -11.49 -9.25 -14.95
CA ASN A 18 -10.40 -9.91 -15.67
C ASN A 18 -9.39 -8.90 -16.25
N SER A 19 -8.26 -9.38 -16.79
CA SER A 19 -7.21 -8.51 -17.32
C SER A 19 -7.64 -7.61 -18.48
N SER A 20 -8.64 -8.00 -19.28
CA SER A 20 -9.17 -7.14 -20.35
C SER A 20 -9.92 -5.95 -19.75
N LEU A 21 -10.85 -6.23 -18.84
CA LEU A 21 -11.62 -5.19 -18.17
C LEU A 21 -10.73 -4.27 -17.31
N LEU A 22 -9.67 -4.80 -16.69
CA LEU A 22 -8.68 -3.99 -15.99
C LEU A 22 -8.06 -2.93 -16.92
N ARG A 23 -7.66 -3.32 -18.14
CA ARG A 23 -7.09 -2.40 -19.13
C ARG A 23 -8.10 -1.34 -19.56
N ASP A 24 -9.34 -1.77 -19.83
CA ASP A 24 -10.39 -0.89 -20.30
C ASP A 24 -10.80 0.14 -19.24
N TYR A 25 -10.96 -0.28 -17.98
CA TYR A 25 -11.28 0.62 -16.87
C TYR A 25 -10.11 1.54 -16.51
N PHE A 26 -8.87 1.02 -16.49
CA PHE A 26 -7.69 1.85 -16.30
C PHE A 26 -7.61 2.96 -17.36
N TYR A 27 -7.78 2.61 -18.64
CA TYR A 27 -7.72 3.59 -19.73
C TYR A 27 -8.83 4.64 -19.63
N GLN A 28 -10.06 4.23 -19.32
CA GLN A 28 -11.18 5.17 -19.12
C GLN A 28 -10.92 6.15 -17.96
N THR A 29 -10.37 5.66 -16.84
CA THR A 29 -9.99 6.52 -15.73
C THR A 29 -8.83 7.45 -16.10
N TYR A 30 -7.80 6.94 -16.77
CA TYR A 30 -6.71 7.76 -17.29
C TYR A 30 -7.22 8.88 -18.21
N GLU A 31 -8.09 8.54 -19.16
CA GLU A 31 -8.67 9.50 -20.10
C GLU A 31 -9.51 10.57 -19.39
N TYR A 32 -10.29 10.18 -18.38
CA TYR A 32 -11.05 11.11 -17.54
C TYR A 32 -10.13 12.16 -16.89
N PHE A 33 -9.03 11.75 -16.26
CA PHE A 33 -8.08 12.68 -15.63
C PHE A 33 -7.27 13.49 -16.64
N LEU A 34 -6.94 12.90 -17.80
CA LEU A 34 -6.30 13.61 -18.90
C LEU A 34 -7.16 14.77 -19.39
N ARG A 35 -8.47 14.52 -19.61
CA ARG A 35 -9.44 15.54 -20.04
C ARG A 35 -9.68 16.62 -18.99
N LYS A 36 -9.58 16.29 -17.69
CA LYS A 36 -9.61 17.29 -16.60
C LYS A 36 -8.33 18.11 -16.47
N GLY A 37 -7.29 17.83 -17.28
CA GLY A 37 -6.01 18.53 -17.21
C GLY A 37 -5.14 18.13 -16.02
N ALA A 38 -5.47 17.03 -15.33
CA ALA A 38 -4.76 16.59 -14.12
C ALA A 38 -3.30 16.16 -14.38
N PHE A 39 -2.95 15.90 -15.64
CA PHE A 39 -1.59 15.56 -16.08
C PHE A 39 -0.90 16.69 -16.85
N ALA A 40 -1.52 17.87 -16.98
CA ALA A 40 -0.98 18.97 -17.79
C ALA A 40 0.38 19.45 -17.26
N VAL A 41 0.51 19.62 -15.94
CA VAL A 41 1.78 19.96 -15.28
C VAL A 41 2.83 18.89 -15.57
N ALA A 42 2.45 17.62 -15.49
CA ALA A 42 3.39 16.51 -15.69
C ALA A 42 3.91 16.42 -17.12
N PHE A 43 3.02 16.58 -18.10
CA PHE A 43 3.32 16.34 -19.50
C PHE A 43 3.90 17.55 -20.22
N ASN A 44 3.37 18.74 -19.90
CA ASN A 44 3.66 19.96 -20.66
C ASN A 44 4.32 21.05 -19.79
N GLY A 45 4.26 20.92 -18.46
CA GLY A 45 4.61 22.01 -17.56
C GLY A 45 3.60 23.15 -17.65
N ILE A 46 3.91 24.28 -17.01
CA ILE A 46 3.08 25.49 -17.04
C ILE A 46 3.76 26.58 -17.83
N SER A 47 3.07 27.09 -18.85
CA SER A 47 3.51 28.23 -19.65
C SER A 47 2.59 29.43 -19.45
N LYS A 48 3.18 30.62 -19.24
CA LYS A 48 2.46 31.89 -19.16
C LYS A 48 3.06 32.87 -20.16
N ASN A 49 2.21 33.49 -20.98
CA ASN A 49 2.62 34.42 -22.05
C ASN A 49 3.70 33.85 -23.00
N GLY A 50 3.60 32.55 -23.32
CA GLY A 50 4.55 31.87 -24.22
C GLY A 50 5.91 31.53 -23.59
N LYS A 51 6.11 31.76 -22.29
CA LYS A 51 7.30 31.31 -21.56
C LYS A 51 6.92 30.18 -20.60
N LEU A 52 7.71 29.11 -20.64
CA LEU A 52 7.64 28.03 -19.65
C LEU A 52 8.13 28.57 -18.31
N ILE A 53 7.25 28.57 -17.32
CA ILE A 53 7.57 28.99 -15.94
C ILE A 53 7.88 27.76 -15.09
N ILE A 54 7.20 26.65 -15.35
CA ILE A 54 7.32 25.42 -14.59
C ILE A 54 7.55 24.30 -15.57
N SER A 55 8.70 23.63 -15.44
CA SER A 55 9.06 22.51 -16.31
C SER A 55 8.12 21.31 -16.11
N PRO A 56 7.85 20.52 -17.15
CA PRO A 56 7.15 19.26 -17.00
C PRO A 56 7.84 18.36 -15.97
N SER A 57 7.08 17.75 -15.07
CA SER A 57 7.67 16.82 -14.09
C SER A 57 8.10 15.50 -14.75
N MET A 58 7.50 15.12 -15.88
CA MET A 58 7.94 14.00 -16.73
C MET A 58 8.85 14.49 -17.88
N SER A 59 9.89 15.24 -17.54
CA SER A 59 10.90 15.71 -18.50
C SER A 59 11.84 14.56 -18.93
N PRO A 60 12.37 14.54 -20.18
CA PRO A 60 12.18 15.53 -21.26
C PRO A 60 10.85 15.42 -22.01
N SER A 61 10.20 14.26 -21.92
CA SER A 61 8.81 14.04 -22.35
C SER A 61 8.23 12.83 -21.61
N PRO A 62 6.90 12.71 -21.51
CA PRO A 62 6.26 11.54 -20.91
C PRO A 62 6.73 10.22 -21.53
N GLU A 63 6.92 10.19 -22.86
CA GLU A 63 7.41 9.02 -23.57
C GLU A 63 8.80 8.59 -23.10
N VAL A 64 9.76 9.52 -23.05
CA VAL A 64 11.13 9.22 -22.63
C VAL A 64 11.17 8.85 -21.15
N TYR A 65 10.41 9.56 -20.31
CA TYR A 65 10.32 9.30 -18.87
C TYR A 65 9.80 7.89 -18.61
N LEU A 66 8.65 7.51 -19.20
CA LEU A 66 8.06 6.19 -19.05
C LEU A 66 8.97 5.11 -19.66
N ALA A 67 9.54 5.33 -20.84
CA ALA A 67 10.46 4.37 -21.45
C ALA A 67 11.68 4.09 -20.57
N TYR A 68 12.21 5.13 -19.92
CA TYR A 68 13.30 4.99 -18.96
C TYR A 68 12.86 4.19 -17.73
N HIS A 69 11.82 4.61 -17.02
CA HIS A 69 11.42 3.99 -15.76
C HIS A 69 10.94 2.54 -15.89
N PHE A 70 10.26 2.21 -16.99
CA PHE A 70 9.70 0.87 -17.22
C PHE A 70 10.59 -0.01 -18.10
N ARG A 71 11.70 0.54 -18.62
CA ARG A 71 12.57 -0.12 -19.62
C ARG A 71 11.77 -0.65 -20.83
N ASN A 72 10.74 0.10 -21.23
CA ASN A 72 9.80 -0.29 -22.28
C ASN A 72 9.32 0.93 -23.06
N SER A 73 9.65 1.00 -24.35
CA SER A 73 9.27 2.12 -25.22
C SER A 73 7.83 2.04 -25.75
N LYS A 74 7.10 0.94 -25.52
CA LYS A 74 5.73 0.73 -26.03
C LYS A 74 4.68 0.99 -24.95
N LEU A 75 4.79 2.14 -24.29
CA LEU A 75 3.90 2.57 -23.21
C LEU A 75 3.16 3.87 -23.51
N TYR A 76 3.78 4.76 -24.29
CA TYR A 76 3.25 6.07 -24.62
C TYR A 76 3.18 6.24 -26.15
N PRO A 77 2.11 6.81 -26.72
CA PRO A 77 0.87 7.24 -26.06
C PRO A 77 0.09 6.05 -25.45
N ILE A 78 -0.56 6.26 -24.29
CA ILE A 78 -1.22 5.17 -23.54
C ILE A 78 -2.41 4.61 -24.33
N GLU A 79 -3.14 5.46 -25.04
CA GLU A 79 -4.27 5.12 -25.92
C GLU A 79 -3.92 4.09 -27.00
N ASP A 80 -2.68 4.10 -27.49
CA ASP A 80 -2.22 3.19 -28.55
C ASP A 80 -1.77 1.83 -27.98
N HIS A 81 -1.44 1.78 -26.69
CA HIS A 81 -0.76 0.64 -26.09
C HIS A 81 -1.56 -0.07 -24.99
N TYR A 82 -2.56 0.57 -24.37
CA TYR A 82 -3.24 0.08 -23.16
C TYR A 82 -3.77 -1.36 -23.29
N LYS A 83 -4.29 -1.73 -24.47
CA LYS A 83 -4.86 -3.06 -24.73
C LYS A 83 -3.85 -4.21 -24.60
N ARG A 84 -2.55 -3.92 -24.67
CA ARG A 84 -1.47 -4.92 -24.63
C ARG A 84 -0.67 -4.89 -23.34
N LEU A 85 -0.97 -3.97 -22.43
CA LEU A 85 -0.23 -3.84 -21.19
C LEU A 85 -0.42 -5.07 -20.29
N SER A 86 0.66 -5.51 -19.66
CA SER A 86 0.55 -6.49 -18.58
C SER A 86 -0.03 -5.83 -17.34
N ARG A 87 -0.48 -6.65 -16.38
CA ARG A 87 -0.94 -6.17 -15.07
C ARG A 87 0.12 -5.31 -14.40
N GLU A 88 1.37 -5.76 -14.42
CA GLU A 88 2.51 -5.09 -13.78
C GLU A 88 2.78 -3.72 -14.41
N MET A 89 2.61 -3.60 -15.74
CA MET A 89 2.74 -2.32 -16.43
C MET A 89 1.60 -1.36 -16.07
N ILE A 90 0.37 -1.86 -15.96
CA ILE A 90 -0.78 -1.05 -15.52
C ILE A 90 -0.57 -0.55 -14.09
N PHE A 91 -0.16 -1.44 -13.19
CA PHE A 91 0.09 -1.08 -11.79
C PHE A 91 1.21 -0.05 -11.67
N GLY A 92 2.35 -0.24 -12.35
CA GLY A 92 3.40 0.77 -12.37
C GLY A 92 2.93 2.10 -12.98
N LEU A 93 2.13 2.09 -14.05
CA LEU A 93 1.57 3.32 -14.63
C LEU A 93 0.64 4.03 -13.65
N ILE A 94 -0.19 3.30 -12.90
CA ILE A 94 -1.02 3.86 -11.83
C ILE A 94 -0.16 4.60 -10.80
N GLU A 95 0.94 3.99 -10.34
CA GLU A 95 1.84 4.61 -9.35
C GLU A 95 2.49 5.89 -9.89
N VAL A 96 3.03 5.84 -11.11
CA VAL A 96 3.68 6.99 -11.76
C VAL A 96 2.67 8.10 -12.05
N LEU A 97 1.47 7.77 -12.52
CA LEU A 97 0.42 8.76 -12.74
C LEU A 97 -0.01 9.41 -11.42
N HIS A 98 -0.18 8.63 -10.35
CA HIS A 98 -0.50 9.16 -9.02
C HIS A 98 0.61 10.06 -8.46
N GLU A 99 1.88 9.73 -8.69
CA GLU A 99 3.01 10.56 -8.25
C GLU A 99 2.98 11.95 -8.88
N HIS A 100 2.59 12.04 -10.16
CA HIS A 100 2.70 13.25 -10.97
C HIS A 100 1.38 13.97 -11.21
N ILE A 101 0.25 13.41 -10.78
CA ILE A 101 -1.06 14.05 -10.93
C ILE A 101 -1.14 15.35 -10.11
N CYS A 102 -1.62 16.42 -10.73
CA CYS A 102 -1.80 17.71 -10.07
C CYS A 102 -2.74 18.61 -10.90
N TYR A 103 -3.73 19.21 -10.25
CA TYR A 103 -4.44 20.35 -10.83
C TYR A 103 -3.67 21.63 -10.56
N TYR A 104 -3.58 22.48 -11.57
CA TYR A 104 -2.98 23.80 -11.44
C TYR A 104 -4.04 24.86 -11.69
N ASP A 105 -4.26 25.72 -10.70
CA ASP A 105 -5.18 26.83 -10.78
C ASP A 105 -4.46 28.06 -11.35
N LEU A 106 -4.86 28.48 -12.55
CA LEU A 106 -4.27 29.65 -13.22
C LEU A 106 -4.64 30.98 -12.59
N GLU A 107 -5.78 31.05 -11.89
CA GLU A 107 -6.28 32.27 -11.27
C GLU A 107 -5.52 32.55 -9.97
N TYR A 108 -5.31 31.51 -9.16
CA TYR A 108 -4.64 31.62 -7.87
C TYR A 108 -3.15 31.23 -7.89
N ASP A 109 -2.64 30.69 -9.01
CA ASP A 109 -1.26 30.19 -9.13
C ASP A 109 -0.96 29.07 -8.12
N GLU A 110 -1.93 28.19 -7.88
CA GLU A 110 -1.89 27.15 -6.84
C GLU A 110 -1.87 25.72 -7.40
N PHE A 111 -1.17 24.84 -6.68
CA PHE A 111 -1.05 23.42 -7.01
C PHE A 111 -1.90 22.55 -6.09
N ASN A 112 -2.96 21.97 -6.64
CA ASN A 112 -3.88 21.10 -5.93
C ASN A 112 -3.50 19.63 -6.16
N LYS A 113 -2.36 19.22 -5.58
CA LYS A 113 -1.84 17.84 -5.69
C LYS A 113 -2.62 16.86 -4.82
N SER A 114 -2.85 17.19 -3.55
CA SER A 114 -3.49 16.29 -2.58
C SER A 114 -4.91 15.92 -2.99
N GLU A 115 -5.67 16.89 -3.51
CA GLU A 115 -7.03 16.67 -4.03
C GLU A 115 -7.02 15.76 -5.26
N ALA A 116 -6.13 16.04 -6.23
CA ALA A 116 -5.99 15.23 -7.43
C ALA A 116 -5.61 13.77 -7.10
N GLN A 117 -4.70 13.58 -6.14
CA GLN A 117 -4.29 12.26 -5.66
C GLN A 117 -5.43 11.52 -4.96
N LEU A 118 -6.21 12.19 -4.11
CA LEU A 118 -7.39 11.59 -3.47
C LEU A 118 -8.41 11.14 -4.51
N GLU A 119 -8.80 12.03 -5.44
CA GLU A 119 -9.77 11.71 -6.50
C GLU A 119 -9.29 10.54 -7.36
N PHE A 120 -8.01 10.53 -7.74
CA PHE A 120 -7.41 9.45 -8.54
C PHE A 120 -7.47 8.11 -7.81
N ARG A 121 -7.11 8.08 -6.51
CA ARG A 121 -7.18 6.86 -5.71
C ARG A 121 -8.60 6.33 -5.60
N GLU A 122 -9.57 7.19 -5.33
CA GLU A 122 -10.97 6.78 -5.22
C GLU A 122 -11.46 6.14 -6.53
N ASN A 123 -11.18 6.76 -7.67
CA ASN A 123 -11.60 6.26 -8.98
C ASN A 123 -10.92 4.95 -9.37
N ILE A 124 -9.61 4.81 -9.16
CA ILE A 124 -8.91 3.55 -9.46
C ILE A 124 -9.38 2.42 -8.51
N ASN A 125 -9.53 2.71 -7.22
CA ASN A 125 -9.97 1.72 -6.22
C ASN A 125 -11.41 1.25 -6.43
N MET A 126 -12.21 1.91 -7.27
CA MET A 126 -13.54 1.42 -7.65
C MET A 126 -13.49 0.06 -8.35
N PHE A 127 -12.46 -0.18 -9.16
CA PHE A 127 -12.31 -1.42 -9.92
C PHE A 127 -11.14 -2.28 -9.42
N LEU A 128 -10.06 -1.68 -8.90
CA LEU A 128 -8.88 -2.43 -8.49
C LEU A 128 -9.19 -3.48 -7.40
N ARG A 129 -10.15 -3.19 -6.51
CA ARG A 129 -10.60 -4.08 -5.44
C ARG A 129 -11.24 -5.39 -5.92
N PHE A 130 -11.77 -5.40 -7.14
CA PHE A 130 -12.44 -6.56 -7.74
C PHE A 130 -11.54 -7.33 -8.71
N PHE A 131 -10.29 -6.90 -8.87
CA PHE A 131 -9.36 -7.53 -9.80
C PHE A 131 -8.53 -8.62 -9.10
N ASP A 132 -8.59 -9.86 -9.61
CA ASP A 132 -7.86 -11.02 -9.08
C ASP A 132 -8.11 -11.23 -7.57
N LYS A 133 -7.10 -11.03 -6.71
CA LYS A 133 -7.22 -11.15 -5.24
C LYS A 133 -7.70 -9.86 -4.56
N GLY A 134 -7.93 -8.81 -5.34
CA GLY A 134 -8.26 -7.48 -4.87
C GLY A 134 -7.02 -6.65 -4.56
N TYR A 135 -7.01 -5.41 -5.02
CA TYR A 135 -5.92 -4.47 -4.80
C TYR A 135 -6.46 -3.07 -4.49
N PHE A 136 -5.61 -2.20 -3.95
CA PHE A 136 -5.91 -0.79 -3.77
C PHE A 136 -4.64 0.09 -3.87
N ILE A 137 -4.83 1.39 -4.10
CA ILE A 137 -3.77 2.39 -4.02
C ILE A 137 -3.72 2.99 -2.61
N SER A 138 -2.56 2.90 -1.98
CA SER A 138 -2.26 3.56 -0.69
C SER A 138 -2.20 5.09 -0.82
N GLU A 139 -2.24 5.82 0.30
CA GLU A 139 -2.09 7.30 0.28
C GLU A 139 -0.79 7.79 -0.37
N LYS A 140 0.25 6.96 -0.32
CA LYS A 140 1.55 7.27 -0.93
C LYS A 140 1.62 6.90 -2.41
N GLY A 141 0.56 6.35 -2.98
CA GLY A 141 0.48 6.02 -4.40
C GLY A 141 0.87 4.59 -4.78
N TYR A 142 1.21 3.74 -3.82
CA TYR A 142 1.59 2.35 -4.11
C TYR A 142 0.38 1.45 -4.33
N VAL A 143 0.48 0.56 -5.31
CA VAL A 143 -0.51 -0.50 -5.55
C VAL A 143 -0.21 -1.69 -4.64
N LEU A 144 -1.14 -1.96 -3.72
CA LEU A 144 -1.04 -3.01 -2.70
C LEU A 144 -2.16 -4.04 -2.90
N GLU A 145 -1.86 -5.31 -2.64
CA GLU A 145 -2.86 -6.38 -2.49
C GLU A 145 -3.77 -6.06 -1.30
N LEU A 146 -5.07 -6.26 -1.44
CA LEU A 146 -6.03 -6.02 -0.37
C LEU A 146 -5.72 -6.98 0.79
N PRO A 147 -5.34 -6.46 1.97
CA PRO A 147 -5.25 -7.28 3.17
C PRO A 147 -6.65 -7.80 3.50
N ASN A 148 -6.74 -8.88 4.29
CA ASN A 148 -8.03 -9.25 4.87
C ASN A 148 -8.63 -8.06 5.67
N ASP A 149 -9.95 -8.00 5.79
CA ASP A 149 -10.66 -6.88 6.45
C ASP A 149 -10.16 -6.59 7.88
N ALA A 150 -9.64 -7.62 8.57
CA ALA A 150 -9.07 -7.47 9.91
C ALA A 150 -7.77 -6.65 9.89
N LEU A 151 -6.90 -6.84 8.89
CA LEU A 151 -5.70 -6.02 8.69
C LEU A 151 -6.02 -4.63 8.22
N VAL A 152 -7.00 -4.43 7.34
CA VAL A 152 -7.39 -3.09 6.92
C VAL A 152 -7.78 -2.27 8.15
N LYS A 153 -8.56 -2.84 9.07
CA LYS A 153 -8.90 -2.21 10.35
C LYS A 153 -7.69 -2.01 11.27
N LEU A 154 -6.72 -2.92 11.28
CA LEU A 154 -5.47 -2.75 12.02
C LEU A 154 -4.60 -1.65 11.42
N ILE A 155 -4.52 -1.54 10.10
CA ILE A 155 -3.73 -0.54 9.38
C ILE A 155 -4.33 0.86 9.52
N GLN A 156 -5.67 0.95 9.49
CA GLN A 156 -6.43 2.19 9.63
C GLN A 156 -6.62 2.62 11.09
N SER A 157 -6.35 1.76 12.07
CA SER A 157 -6.36 2.18 13.47
C SER A 157 -5.23 3.19 13.69
N ASP A 158 -5.54 4.33 14.32
CA ASP A 158 -4.62 5.47 14.50
C ASP A 158 -3.38 5.08 15.33
N PHE A 159 -2.38 4.53 14.63
CA PHE A 159 -1.03 4.31 15.17
C PHE A 159 -0.36 5.62 15.60
N SER A 160 -0.76 6.72 14.98
CA SER A 160 -0.14 8.06 15.07
C SER A 160 -0.27 8.73 16.43
N VAL A 161 -1.20 8.30 17.29
CA VAL A 161 -1.42 8.97 18.58
C VAL A 161 -0.38 8.52 19.63
N PHE A 162 0.27 7.36 19.45
CA PHE A 162 1.02 6.69 20.53
C PHE A 162 2.36 6.08 20.12
N ILE A 163 2.65 6.01 18.83
CA ILE A 163 3.86 5.38 18.28
C ILE A 163 4.79 6.48 17.77
N SER A 164 6.10 6.35 18.02
CA SER A 164 7.07 7.28 17.46
C SER A 164 7.06 7.23 15.93
N ASP A 165 7.28 8.38 15.29
CA ASP A 165 7.27 8.49 13.82
C ASP A 165 8.20 7.47 13.13
N ASP A 166 9.34 7.14 13.77
CA ASP A 166 10.28 6.12 13.29
C ASP A 166 9.64 4.72 13.23
N ILE A 167 8.90 4.33 14.26
CA ILE A 167 8.27 3.01 14.33
C ILE A 167 7.05 2.96 13.38
N VAL A 168 6.26 4.03 13.30
CA VAL A 168 5.17 4.15 12.31
C VAL A 168 5.74 3.99 10.90
N LEU A 169 6.84 4.66 10.58
CA LEU A 169 7.48 4.55 9.27
C LEU A 169 7.98 3.14 8.99
N LYS A 170 8.56 2.44 9.97
CA LYS A 170 8.98 1.04 9.83
C LYS A 170 7.80 0.10 9.60
N ILE A 171 6.70 0.27 10.32
CA ILE A 171 5.47 -0.50 10.12
C ILE A 171 4.91 -0.26 8.70
N GLN A 172 4.81 1.00 8.28
CA GLN A 172 4.35 1.35 6.93
C GLN A 172 5.27 0.77 5.84
N THR A 173 6.58 0.78 6.09
CA THR A 173 7.57 0.17 5.19
C THR A 173 7.37 -1.33 5.10
N ALA A 174 7.16 -2.02 6.23
CA ALA A 174 6.89 -3.45 6.25
C ALA A 174 5.59 -3.80 5.50
N ILE A 175 4.49 -3.06 5.75
CA ILE A 175 3.21 -3.23 5.04
C ILE A 175 3.40 -3.06 3.54
N LYS A 176 4.06 -1.96 3.12
CA LYS A 176 4.36 -1.72 1.71
C LYS A 176 5.18 -2.87 1.13
N MET A 177 6.30 -3.23 1.76
CA MET A 177 7.16 -4.30 1.26
C MET A 177 6.45 -5.65 1.18
N TYR A 178 5.52 -5.93 2.08
CA TYR A 178 4.81 -7.21 2.10
C TYR A 178 3.70 -7.30 1.05
N PHE A 179 2.86 -6.25 0.96
CA PHE A 179 1.65 -6.24 0.12
C PHE A 179 1.84 -5.59 -1.24
N HIS A 180 3.00 -4.98 -1.53
CA HIS A 180 3.25 -4.45 -2.87
C HIS A 180 3.15 -5.56 -3.91
N PHE A 181 2.46 -5.26 -5.01
CA PHE A 181 2.06 -6.27 -5.99
C PHE A 181 3.23 -7.05 -6.61
N SER A 182 4.41 -6.42 -6.70
CA SER A 182 5.61 -7.01 -7.28
C SER A 182 6.51 -7.70 -6.25
N SER A 183 6.12 -7.73 -4.97
CA SER A 183 6.98 -8.23 -3.90
C SER A 183 7.25 -9.71 -4.01
N ASN A 184 8.53 -10.06 -4.08
CA ASN A 184 8.99 -11.44 -4.11
C ASN A 184 9.10 -12.01 -2.68
N LYS A 185 9.38 -13.32 -2.58
CA LYS A 185 9.48 -14.04 -1.31
C LYS A 185 10.51 -13.44 -0.34
N GLU A 186 11.65 -13.00 -0.85
CA GLU A 186 12.70 -12.39 -0.05
C GLU A 186 12.28 -11.03 0.52
N GLU A 187 11.55 -10.24 -0.26
CA GLU A 187 10.99 -8.96 0.18
C GLU A 187 9.91 -9.17 1.25
N LYS A 188 9.03 -10.16 1.06
CA LYS A 188 8.03 -10.55 2.08
C LYS A 188 8.69 -11.02 3.38
N ARG A 189 9.75 -11.84 3.29
CA ARG A 189 10.54 -12.26 4.46
C ARG A 189 11.20 -11.07 5.17
N LYS A 190 11.79 -10.14 4.42
CA LYS A 190 12.37 -8.91 4.98
C LYS A 190 11.31 -8.04 5.67
N ALA A 191 10.11 -7.94 5.11
CA ALA A 191 9.01 -7.21 5.74
C ALA A 191 8.62 -7.81 7.11
N ILE A 192 8.57 -9.14 7.21
CA ILE A 192 8.35 -9.83 8.50
C ILE A 192 9.50 -9.53 9.47
N ASN A 193 10.75 -9.57 9.01
CA ASN A 193 11.91 -9.21 9.83
C ASN A 193 11.82 -7.79 10.40
N ILE A 194 11.37 -6.80 9.62
CA ILE A 194 11.18 -5.43 10.10
C ILE A 194 10.20 -5.41 11.29
N LEU A 195 9.09 -6.14 11.22
CA LEU A 195 8.12 -6.22 12.33
C LEU A 195 8.73 -6.89 13.57
N VAL A 196 9.55 -7.92 13.37
CA VAL A 196 10.24 -8.61 14.45
C VAL A 196 11.28 -7.70 15.11
N ASP A 197 12.04 -6.93 14.33
CA ASP A 197 13.01 -5.96 14.83
C ASP A 197 12.35 -4.84 15.64
N ILE A 198 11.11 -4.47 15.31
CA ILE A 198 10.29 -3.56 16.15
C ILE A 198 9.93 -4.22 17.48
N LEU A 199 9.57 -5.51 17.48
CA LEU A 199 9.14 -6.23 18.67
C LEU A 199 10.29 -6.61 19.61
N GLU A 200 11.49 -6.87 19.10
CA GLU A 200 12.63 -7.33 19.89
C GLU A 200 12.96 -6.43 21.09
N PRO A 201 13.09 -5.08 20.94
CA PRO A 201 13.31 -4.21 22.09
C PRO A 201 12.10 -4.13 23.02
N LEU A 202 10.90 -4.45 22.54
CA LEU A 202 9.65 -4.39 23.31
C LEU A 202 9.39 -5.68 24.09
N ARG A 203 10.17 -6.73 23.87
CA ARG A 203 9.94 -8.09 24.38
C ARG A 203 9.74 -8.19 25.88
N GLU A 204 10.66 -7.63 26.67
CA GLU A 204 10.58 -7.71 28.14
C GLU A 204 9.41 -6.89 28.70
N ASP A 205 9.14 -5.71 28.12
CA ASP A 205 8.01 -4.88 28.51
C ASP A 205 6.66 -5.52 28.15
N LEU A 206 6.54 -6.08 26.94
CA LEU A 206 5.34 -6.80 26.51
C LEU A 206 5.07 -8.01 27.41
N LYS A 207 6.11 -8.76 27.74
CA LYS A 207 6.03 -9.90 28.67
C LYS A 207 5.56 -9.45 30.06
N ARG A 208 6.04 -8.31 30.55
CA ARG A 208 5.59 -7.75 31.83
C ARG A 208 4.10 -7.39 31.78
N ILE A 209 3.69 -6.59 30.79
CA ILE A 209 2.29 -6.14 30.63
C ILE A 209 1.33 -7.33 30.51
N LEU A 210 1.62 -8.30 29.64
CA LEU A 210 0.74 -9.46 29.44
C LEU A 210 0.62 -10.34 30.69
N ASN A 211 1.72 -10.52 31.44
CA ASN A 211 1.68 -11.30 32.68
C ASN A 211 0.94 -10.57 33.80
N GLU A 212 1.03 -9.24 33.86
CA GLU A 212 0.27 -8.41 34.80
C GLU A 212 -1.25 -8.50 34.54
N GLU A 213 -1.68 -8.52 33.28
CA GLU A 213 -3.12 -8.62 32.93
C GLU A 213 -3.70 -10.03 33.04
N TRP A 214 -2.92 -11.08 32.74
CA TRP A 214 -3.45 -12.44 32.59
C TRP A 214 -3.15 -13.41 33.74
N GLU A 215 -2.39 -13.02 34.76
CA GLU A 215 -2.02 -13.88 35.91
C GLU A 215 -1.37 -15.24 35.54
N ILE A 216 -0.83 -15.39 34.32
CA ILE A 216 -0.21 -16.63 33.80
C ILE A 216 1.32 -16.61 33.99
N ASN A 217 1.91 -17.81 34.15
CA ASN A 217 3.34 -18.00 34.36
C ASN A 217 4.21 -17.64 33.11
N LYS A 218 5.41 -17.10 33.40
CA LYS A 218 6.21 -16.11 32.66
C LYS A 218 6.71 -16.44 31.24
N THR A 219 6.52 -17.64 30.70
CA THR A 219 7.29 -18.09 29.50
C THR A 219 6.46 -18.63 28.35
N LYS A 220 5.14 -18.76 28.48
CA LYS A 220 4.32 -19.36 27.42
C LYS A 220 4.09 -18.42 26.23
N HIS A 221 3.78 -17.14 26.50
CA HIS A 221 3.52 -16.15 25.44
C HIS A 221 4.78 -15.75 24.68
N ASP A 222 5.89 -15.62 25.40
CA ASP A 222 7.19 -15.22 24.85
C ASP A 222 7.70 -16.19 23.78
N LYS A 223 7.61 -17.51 24.04
CA LYS A 223 7.95 -18.53 23.06
C LYS A 223 7.10 -18.44 21.79
N LEU A 224 5.79 -18.31 21.95
CA LEU A 224 4.87 -18.27 20.81
C LEU A 224 5.03 -17.00 19.97
N ILE A 225 5.45 -15.89 20.58
CA ILE A 225 5.73 -14.63 19.86
C ILE A 225 7.07 -14.72 19.14
N PHE A 226 8.16 -15.07 19.83
CA PHE A 226 9.51 -14.87 19.29
C PHE A 226 10.18 -16.13 18.71
N ASP A 227 9.77 -17.36 19.09
CA ASP A 227 10.42 -18.59 18.62
C ASP A 227 10.01 -18.97 17.19
N ILE A 228 8.80 -18.58 16.76
CA ILE A 228 8.27 -18.85 15.42
C ILE A 228 9.21 -18.31 14.32
N VAL A 229 9.75 -17.09 14.49
CA VAL A 229 10.70 -16.49 13.53
C VAL A 229 11.98 -17.32 13.38
N ASN A 230 12.41 -17.96 14.47
CA ASN A 230 13.64 -18.75 14.54
C ASN A 230 13.44 -20.14 13.96
N GLU A 231 12.24 -20.72 14.12
CA GLU A 231 11.88 -22.02 13.56
C GLU A 231 11.67 -21.93 12.05
N PHE A 232 11.03 -20.88 11.54
CA PHE A 232 10.71 -20.73 10.12
C PHE A 232 11.82 -20.05 9.29
N ASN A 233 13.03 -19.93 9.82
CA ASN A 233 14.20 -19.41 9.10
C ASN A 233 14.01 -17.96 8.58
N ILE A 234 13.36 -17.13 9.38
CA ILE A 234 13.18 -15.73 9.04
C ILE A 234 14.38 -14.90 9.52
N ARG A 235 14.99 -15.27 10.67
CA ARG A 235 16.20 -14.62 11.23
C ARG A 235 17.51 -15.40 11.05
N HIS A 236 17.50 -16.73 11.08
CA HIS A 236 18.70 -17.56 10.97
C HIS A 236 18.42 -18.85 10.17
N PHE A 237 19.29 -19.18 9.21
CA PHE A 237 19.27 -20.39 8.35
C PHE A 237 19.15 -21.69 9.15
N LYS A 238 17.92 -22.05 9.54
CA LYS A 238 17.55 -23.40 10.00
C LYS A 238 16.63 -24.07 8.98
N GLU A 239 16.97 -25.29 8.60
CA GLU A 239 16.32 -26.05 7.53
C GLU A 239 14.93 -26.58 7.95
N VAL A 240 13.90 -25.74 7.94
CA VAL A 240 12.52 -26.24 7.75
C VAL A 240 12.27 -26.26 6.25
N LYS A 241 12.65 -27.37 5.60
CA LYS A 241 12.38 -27.60 4.17
C LYS A 241 10.94 -28.10 4.00
N ASN A 242 10.20 -27.53 3.04
CA ASN A 242 8.82 -27.87 2.64
C ASN A 242 7.68 -27.47 3.60
N TYR A 243 7.50 -26.16 3.83
CA TYR A 243 6.25 -25.64 4.37
C TYR A 243 5.54 -24.73 3.36
N SER A 244 4.24 -24.48 3.56
CA SER A 244 3.44 -23.58 2.72
C SER A 244 3.81 -22.13 2.98
N GLU A 245 4.98 -21.71 2.48
CA GLU A 245 5.62 -20.41 2.76
C GLU A 245 4.65 -19.24 2.66
N ASP A 246 3.83 -19.17 1.62
CA ASP A 246 2.88 -18.06 1.43
C ASP A 246 1.88 -17.96 2.58
N ILE A 247 1.29 -19.10 2.99
CA ILE A 247 0.32 -19.16 4.10
C ILE A 247 0.99 -18.81 5.43
N TRP A 248 2.20 -19.33 5.67
CA TRP A 248 2.93 -19.09 6.91
C TRP A 248 3.43 -17.66 7.02
N PHE A 249 3.93 -17.08 5.92
CA PHE A 249 4.36 -15.68 5.87
C PHE A 249 3.19 -14.75 6.11
N GLU A 250 2.04 -15.04 5.52
CA GLU A 250 0.82 -14.24 5.71
C GLU A 250 0.40 -14.27 7.18
N TRP A 251 0.31 -15.48 7.75
CA TRP A 251 -0.02 -15.65 9.16
C TRP A 251 0.97 -14.93 10.09
N MET A 252 2.28 -15.05 9.85
CA MET A 252 3.32 -14.38 10.64
C MET A 252 3.24 -12.86 10.53
N PHE A 253 3.06 -12.33 9.32
CA PHE A 253 2.91 -10.90 9.13
C PHE A 253 1.72 -10.37 9.94
N HIS A 254 0.57 -11.05 9.85
CA HIS A 254 -0.64 -10.66 10.58
C HIS A 254 -0.44 -10.76 12.09
N TYR A 255 0.19 -11.84 12.53
CA TYR A 255 0.48 -12.09 13.94
C TYR A 255 1.38 -11.00 14.53
N TYR A 256 2.52 -10.72 13.91
CA TYR A 256 3.45 -9.71 14.42
C TYR A 256 2.85 -8.31 14.40
N LEU A 257 2.15 -7.93 13.33
CA LEU A 257 1.48 -6.64 13.28
C LEU A 257 0.40 -6.51 14.37
N SER A 258 -0.35 -7.57 14.64
CA SER A 258 -1.37 -7.60 15.71
C SER A 258 -0.75 -7.50 17.10
N VAL A 259 0.39 -8.16 17.35
CA VAL A 259 1.11 -8.08 18.62
C VAL A 259 1.64 -6.66 18.84
N ILE A 260 2.25 -6.04 17.81
CA ILE A 260 2.71 -4.64 17.88
C ILE A 260 1.55 -3.71 18.24
N ASN A 261 0.43 -3.82 17.51
CA ASN A 261 -0.74 -2.99 17.77
C ASN A 261 -1.28 -3.19 19.21
N THR A 262 -1.38 -4.44 19.65
CA THR A 262 -1.85 -4.77 21.00
C THR A 262 -0.94 -4.17 22.07
N TYR A 263 0.39 -4.30 21.92
CA TYR A 263 1.37 -3.72 22.85
C TYR A 263 1.14 -2.22 23.07
N TYR A 264 1.08 -1.44 21.98
CA TYR A 264 0.94 0.00 22.09
C TYR A 264 -0.41 0.41 22.68
N ARG A 265 -1.49 -0.30 22.34
CA ARG A 265 -2.81 -0.04 22.95
C ARG A 265 -2.83 -0.35 24.45
N LEU A 266 -2.22 -1.45 24.89
CA LEU A 266 -2.12 -1.81 26.30
C LEU A 266 -1.28 -0.80 27.08
N LYS A 267 -0.17 -0.34 26.49
CA LYS A 267 0.69 0.69 27.11
C LYS A 267 -0.10 1.96 27.41
N VAL A 268 -0.88 2.44 26.45
CA VAL A 268 -1.76 3.60 26.63
C VAL A 268 -2.79 3.35 27.71
N ALA A 269 -3.47 2.19 27.70
CA ALA A 269 -4.44 1.86 28.73
C ALA A 269 -3.81 1.84 30.13
N SER A 270 -2.59 1.32 30.26
CA SER A 270 -1.85 1.29 31.53
C SER A 270 -1.37 2.68 32.00
N ASP A 271 -1.04 3.58 31.07
CA ASP A 271 -0.63 4.96 31.36
C ASP A 271 -1.82 5.87 31.69
N VAL A 272 -3.04 5.57 31.20
CA VAL A 272 -4.29 6.30 31.50
C VAL A 272 -4.87 5.91 32.88
N ILE A 273 -4.49 4.75 33.42
CA ILE A 273 -4.97 4.24 34.72
C ILE A 273 -4.05 4.69 35.88
N ARG A 274 -2.87 5.25 35.59
CA ARG A 274 -1.95 5.87 36.57
C ARG A 274 -2.15 7.37 36.69
#